data_AF-A0A0M9E2Q0-F1
#
_entry.id   AF-A0A0M9E2Q0-F1
#
_cell.length_a   1.000
_cell.length_b   1.000
_cell.length_c   1.000
_cell.angle_alpha   90.00
_cell.angle_beta   90.00
_cell.angle_gamma   90.00
#
_symmetry.space_group_name_H-M   'P 1'
#
loop_
_entity.id
_entity.type
_entity.pdbx_description
1 polymer ?
#
loop_
_entity_poly.entity_id
_entity_poly.type
_entity_poly.pdbx_seq_one_letter_code
_entity_poly.pdbx_strand_id
1 'polypeptide(L)'
;MKSVSYRQSKELNELSKSISEEKNVLLPEYNDKNKISPVLLENVKDDITMLSDWLQKRINEIEKCSNKLPSIAIFVNSEEEIDPLTEELNKKLYMNNIQVVSCPDGKVIGKNTDIRVFNIKHIKGLEFEAVFFISIDSLTQRLPSIFDKYLYVGVTRAATYLGITCNKSLPQKIEHSRKMFVEDWKNFN
;
A
#
# COMPACT_ATOMS: atom_id res chain seq x y z
N MET A 1 -5.84 30.91 -7.37
CA MET A 1 -5.04 29.79 -6.83
C MET A 1 -5.68 28.50 -7.31
N LYS A 2 -4.98 27.71 -8.14
CA LYS A 2 -5.49 26.39 -8.58
C LYS A 2 -5.29 25.42 -7.41
N SER A 3 -6.38 25.02 -6.76
CA SER A 3 -6.37 23.88 -5.85
C SER A 3 -6.05 22.64 -6.68
N VAL A 4 -4.85 22.08 -6.51
CA VAL A 4 -4.55 20.75 -7.05
C VAL A 4 -5.27 19.77 -6.14
N SER A 5 -6.55 19.56 -6.40
CA SER A 5 -7.35 18.51 -5.79
C SER A 5 -6.86 17.20 -6.39
N TYR A 6 -6.02 16.47 -5.65
CA TYR A 6 -5.44 15.19 -6.11
C TYR A 6 -6.48 14.08 -6.10
N ARG A 7 -6.21 12.89 -6.67
CA ARG A 7 -7.26 11.94 -7.10
C ARG A 7 -7.11 10.53 -6.54
N GLN A 8 -8.15 10.01 -5.89
CA GLN A 8 -8.20 8.65 -5.32
C GLN A 8 -9.41 7.88 -5.86
N SER A 9 -9.31 6.56 -6.02
CA SER A 9 -10.43 5.70 -6.43
C SER A 9 -11.59 5.72 -5.42
N LYS A 10 -12.80 5.37 -5.86
CA LYS A 10 -14.00 5.40 -5.02
C LYS A 10 -13.86 4.49 -3.81
N GLU A 11 -13.39 3.27 -4.02
CA GLU A 11 -13.27 2.24 -2.99
C GLU A 11 -12.26 2.65 -1.91
N LEU A 12 -11.13 3.26 -2.30
CA LEU A 12 -10.13 3.74 -1.36
C LEU A 12 -10.59 4.99 -0.61
N ASN A 13 -11.39 5.84 -1.26
CA ASN A 13 -12.03 6.99 -0.60
C ASN A 13 -13.04 6.53 0.46
N GLU A 14 -13.89 5.55 0.12
CA GLU A 14 -14.83 4.94 1.07
C GLU A 14 -14.10 4.23 2.21
N LEU A 15 -12.98 3.56 1.92
CA LEU A 15 -12.15 2.93 2.95
C LEU A 15 -11.54 4.00 3.88
N SER A 16 -10.99 5.07 3.33
CA SER A 16 -10.42 6.19 4.10
C SER A 16 -11.45 6.83 5.03
N LYS A 17 -12.68 7.03 4.55
CA LYS A 17 -13.82 7.51 5.36
C LYS A 17 -14.21 6.53 6.47
N SER A 18 -14.10 5.23 6.22
CA SER A 18 -14.44 4.22 7.22
C SER A 18 -13.39 4.11 8.34
N ILE A 19 -12.14 4.54 8.07
CA ILE A 19 -11.02 4.48 9.01
C ILE A 19 -10.93 5.75 9.87
N SER A 20 -11.23 6.92 9.30
CA SER A 20 -11.20 8.18 10.04
C SER A 20 -12.53 8.44 10.75
N GLU A 21 -12.50 8.63 12.08
CA GLU A 21 -13.65 9.13 12.84
C GLU A 21 -13.97 10.61 12.52
N GLU A 22 -13.03 11.33 11.90
CA GLU A 22 -13.21 12.73 11.53
C GLU A 22 -14.05 12.86 10.25
N LYS A 23 -15.30 13.29 10.42
CA LYS A 23 -16.27 13.53 9.34
C LYS A 23 -15.90 14.65 8.34
N ASN A 24 -14.81 15.38 8.56
CA ASN A 24 -14.44 16.60 7.83
C ASN A 24 -13.06 16.55 7.16
N VAL A 25 -12.52 15.36 6.87
CA VAL A 25 -11.28 15.33 6.10
C VAL A 25 -11.57 15.61 4.62
N LEU A 26 -10.91 16.64 4.08
CA LEU A 26 -10.92 16.93 2.65
C LEU A 26 -10.26 15.77 1.93
N LEU A 27 -11.07 14.98 1.25
CA LEU A 27 -10.58 13.83 0.49
C LEU A 27 -10.20 14.26 -0.94
N PRO A 28 -9.24 13.55 -1.56
CA PRO A 28 -8.85 13.79 -2.94
C PRO A 28 -10.07 13.69 -3.89
N GLU A 29 -10.16 14.57 -4.89
CA GLU A 29 -11.20 14.60 -5.93
C GLU A 29 -11.24 13.31 -6.77
N TYR A 30 -12.45 12.82 -7.01
CA TYR A 30 -12.72 11.58 -7.72
C TYR A 30 -12.28 11.60 -9.19
N ASN A 31 -11.78 10.47 -9.72
CA ASN A 31 -11.73 10.24 -11.16
C ASN A 31 -12.23 8.83 -11.47
N ASP A 32 -13.39 8.75 -12.13
CA ASP A 32 -14.07 7.51 -12.44
C ASP A 32 -13.43 6.80 -13.65
N LYS A 33 -13.28 5.49 -13.54
CA LYS A 33 -13.56 4.52 -14.63
C LYS A 33 -13.54 3.07 -14.16
N ASN A 34 -12.71 2.70 -13.17
CA ASN A 34 -12.62 1.33 -12.67
C ASN A 34 -12.81 1.29 -11.15
N LYS A 35 -13.76 0.45 -10.69
CA LYS A 35 -13.95 0.11 -9.28
C LYS A 35 -12.81 -0.80 -8.84
N ILE A 36 -11.75 -0.27 -8.24
CA ILE A 36 -10.61 -1.08 -7.80
C ILE A 36 -10.66 -1.22 -6.28
N SER A 37 -11.10 -2.39 -5.83
CA SER A 37 -11.15 -2.72 -4.40
C SER A 37 -9.74 -2.99 -3.84
N PRO A 38 -9.45 -2.62 -2.58
CA PRO A 38 -8.19 -2.96 -1.94
C PRO A 38 -8.02 -4.48 -1.79
N VAL A 39 -6.78 -4.96 -1.77
CA VAL A 39 -6.48 -6.40 -1.54
C VAL A 39 -5.94 -6.62 -0.13
N LEU A 40 -6.30 -7.77 0.46
CA LEU A 40 -5.89 -8.14 1.80
C LEU A 40 -5.19 -9.51 1.82
N LEU A 41 -4.07 -9.59 2.53
CA LEU A 41 -3.43 -10.84 2.92
C LEU A 41 -3.39 -10.95 4.44
N GLU A 42 -3.84 -12.07 4.99
CA GLU A 42 -3.77 -12.36 6.43
C GLU A 42 -2.91 -13.60 6.68
N ASN A 43 -2.58 -13.85 7.95
CA ASN A 43 -1.80 -15.01 8.40
C ASN A 43 -0.39 -15.11 7.80
N VAL A 44 0.27 -13.98 7.52
CA VAL A 44 1.65 -13.95 6.99
C VAL A 44 2.67 -14.47 8.00
N LYS A 45 2.44 -14.29 9.31
CA LYS A 45 3.30 -14.80 10.39
C LYS A 45 4.79 -14.46 10.22
N ASP A 46 5.09 -13.24 9.78
CA ASP A 46 6.47 -12.79 9.51
C ASP A 46 7.23 -13.64 8.47
N ASP A 47 6.53 -14.42 7.65
CA ASP A 47 7.10 -15.18 6.55
C ASP A 47 7.37 -14.27 5.35
N ILE A 48 8.65 -13.89 5.20
CA ILE A 48 9.12 -13.01 4.13
C ILE A 48 8.94 -13.63 2.74
N THR A 49 9.02 -14.96 2.60
CA THR A 49 8.86 -15.64 1.32
C THR A 49 7.38 -15.61 0.90
N MET A 50 6.46 -15.93 1.82
CA MET A 50 5.03 -15.81 1.57
C MET A 50 4.62 -14.37 1.23
N LEU A 51 5.13 -13.39 1.98
CA LEU A 51 4.87 -11.97 1.74
C LEU A 51 5.33 -11.54 0.34
N SER A 52 6.58 -11.85 -0.01
CA SER A 52 7.18 -11.44 -1.27
C SER A 52 6.57 -12.17 -2.48
N ASP A 53 6.14 -13.43 -2.33
CA ASP A 53 5.34 -14.13 -3.35
C ASP A 53 4.00 -13.45 -3.61
N TRP A 54 3.32 -13.00 -2.55
CA TRP A 54 2.06 -12.29 -2.69
C TRP A 54 2.26 -10.91 -3.34
N LEU A 55 3.26 -10.14 -2.87
CA LEU A 55 3.60 -8.84 -3.45
C LEU A 55 3.95 -8.96 -4.94
N GLN A 56 4.76 -9.94 -5.32
CA GLN A 56 5.10 -10.20 -6.72
C GLN A 56 3.85 -10.40 -7.58
N LYS A 57 2.89 -11.23 -7.11
CA LYS A 57 1.62 -11.47 -7.84
C LYS A 57 0.82 -10.18 -8.01
N ARG A 58 0.70 -9.37 -6.94
CA ARG A 58 -0.03 -8.09 -6.97
C ARG A 58 0.64 -7.06 -7.87
N ILE A 59 1.98 -6.96 -7.84
CA ILE A 59 2.76 -6.08 -8.70
C ILE A 59 2.58 -6.46 -10.18
N ASN A 60 2.64 -7.76 -10.48
CA ASN A 60 2.42 -8.26 -11.84
C ASN A 60 0.98 -8.02 -12.34
N GLU A 61 -0.01 -8.08 -11.45
CA GLU A 61 -1.40 -7.72 -11.79
C GLU A 61 -1.51 -6.23 -12.13
N ILE A 62 -0.92 -5.35 -11.32
CA ILE A 62 -0.90 -3.90 -11.57
C ILE A 62 -0.22 -3.59 -12.91
N GLU A 63 0.96 -4.17 -13.17
CA GLU A 63 1.69 -3.94 -14.43
C GLU A 63 0.84 -4.34 -15.65
N LYS A 64 0.17 -5.49 -15.58
CA LYS A 64 -0.73 -5.98 -16.65
C LYS A 64 -1.92 -5.05 -16.86
N CYS A 65 -2.62 -4.66 -15.78
CA CYS A 65 -3.80 -3.80 -15.87
C CYS A 65 -3.45 -2.38 -16.37
N SER A 66 -2.25 -1.87 -16.03
CA SER A 66 -1.81 -0.52 -16.39
C SER A 66 -0.99 -0.47 -17.69
N ASN A 67 -0.69 -1.60 -18.35
CA ASN A 67 0.21 -1.73 -19.51
C ASN A 67 1.64 -1.18 -19.31
N LYS A 68 1.98 -0.82 -18.06
CA LYS A 68 3.29 -0.35 -17.61
C LYS A 68 3.32 -0.43 -16.09
N LEU A 69 4.49 -0.51 -15.50
CA LEU A 69 4.64 -0.40 -14.06
C LEU A 69 4.43 1.06 -13.62
N PRO A 70 3.39 1.36 -12.81
CA PRO A 70 3.19 2.71 -12.29
C PRO A 70 4.08 2.95 -11.06
N SER A 71 3.94 4.11 -10.42
CA SER A 71 4.65 4.37 -9.16
C SER A 71 4.08 3.48 -8.04
N ILE A 72 4.92 2.60 -7.50
CA ILE A 72 4.55 1.67 -6.42
C ILE A 72 5.40 1.94 -5.20
N ALA A 73 4.77 1.91 -4.03
CA ALA A 73 5.47 1.94 -2.77
C ALA A 73 5.01 0.88 -1.78
N ILE A 74 5.95 0.41 -0.96
CA ILE A 74 5.75 -0.64 0.03
C ILE A 74 6.18 -0.08 1.39
N PHE A 75 5.24 -0.03 2.33
CA PHE A 75 5.43 0.57 3.64
C PHE A 75 5.63 -0.52 4.68
N VAL A 76 6.81 -0.55 5.28
CA VAL A 76 7.17 -1.47 6.37
C VAL A 76 7.11 -0.78 7.73
N ASN A 77 7.14 -1.55 8.81
CA ASN A 77 6.93 -1.01 10.17
C ASN A 77 8.22 -0.55 10.84
N SER A 78 9.38 -0.97 10.33
CA SER A 78 10.70 -0.61 10.87
C SER A 78 11.75 -0.52 9.77
N GLU A 79 12.89 0.14 10.06
CA GLU A 79 13.98 0.28 9.07
C GLU A 79 14.65 -1.07 8.79
N GLU A 80 14.70 -1.94 9.79
CA GLU A 80 15.31 -3.27 9.71
C GLU A 80 14.54 -4.21 8.75
N GLU A 81 13.29 -3.90 8.45
CA GLU A 81 12.44 -4.65 7.51
C GLU A 81 12.69 -4.23 6.04
N ILE A 82 13.33 -3.07 5.78
CA ILE A 82 13.48 -2.50 4.42
C ILE A 82 14.39 -3.36 3.54
N ASP A 83 15.63 -3.57 3.98
CA ASP A 83 16.64 -4.25 3.15
C ASP A 83 16.31 -5.72 2.90
N PRO A 84 15.92 -6.53 3.91
CA PRO A 84 15.54 -7.92 3.68
C PRO A 84 14.40 -8.06 2.66
N LEU A 85 13.37 -7.21 2.76
CA LEU A 85 12.24 -7.24 1.84
C LEU A 85 12.66 -6.81 0.43
N THR A 86 13.50 -5.79 0.32
CA THR A 86 14.02 -5.29 -0.96
C THR A 86 14.85 -6.35 -1.68
N GLU A 87 15.75 -7.02 -0.97
CA GLU A 87 16.57 -8.10 -1.53
C GLU A 87 15.71 -9.26 -2.03
N GLU A 88 14.74 -9.69 -1.23
CA GLU A 88 13.88 -10.82 -1.59
C GLU A 88 12.98 -10.49 -2.79
N LEU A 89 12.40 -9.29 -2.83
CA LEU A 89 11.58 -8.86 -3.97
C LEU A 89 12.41 -8.70 -5.24
N ASN A 90 13.64 -8.18 -5.17
CA ASN A 90 14.51 -8.07 -6.35
C ASN A 90 14.81 -9.45 -6.94
N LYS A 91 15.02 -10.49 -6.12
CA LYS A 91 15.20 -11.87 -6.63
C LYS A 91 13.96 -12.35 -7.39
N LYS A 92 12.77 -12.11 -6.85
CA LYS A 92 11.50 -12.55 -7.44
C LYS A 92 11.15 -11.78 -8.72
N LEU A 93 11.44 -10.48 -8.74
CA LEU A 93 11.06 -9.58 -9.83
C LEU A 93 12.14 -9.42 -10.91
N TYR A 94 13.30 -10.07 -10.73
CA TYR A 94 14.42 -10.03 -11.68
C TYR A 94 14.01 -10.35 -13.12
N MET A 95 13.24 -11.44 -13.31
CA MET A 95 12.81 -11.88 -14.65
C MET A 95 11.82 -10.92 -15.33
N ASN A 96 11.15 -10.07 -14.56
CA ASN A 96 10.25 -9.03 -15.05
C ASN A 96 10.99 -7.71 -15.35
N ASN A 97 12.31 -7.64 -15.11
CA ASN A 97 13.11 -6.42 -15.21
C ASN A 97 12.53 -5.26 -14.37
N ILE A 98 11.94 -5.59 -13.22
CA ILE A 98 11.38 -4.65 -12.26
C ILE A 98 12.37 -4.51 -11.10
N GLN A 99 12.76 -3.27 -10.80
CA GLN A 99 13.70 -2.96 -9.74
C GLN A 99 12.96 -2.51 -8.47
N VAL A 100 13.40 -3.05 -7.32
CA VAL A 100 12.97 -2.62 -5.99
C VAL A 100 14.12 -1.90 -5.30
N VAL A 101 13.84 -0.75 -4.69
CA VAL A 101 14.83 0.15 -4.10
C VAL A 101 14.53 0.40 -2.63
N SER A 102 15.52 0.13 -1.77
CA SER A 102 15.51 0.51 -0.36
C SER A 102 15.57 2.03 -0.23
N CYS A 103 14.66 2.63 0.53
CA CYS A 103 14.63 4.06 0.82
C CYS A 103 14.73 4.31 2.35
N PRO A 104 15.91 4.03 2.97
CA PRO A 104 16.12 4.25 4.40
C PRO A 104 16.04 5.74 4.74
N ASP A 105 15.58 6.06 5.95
CA ASP A 105 15.36 7.44 6.44
C ASP A 105 14.45 8.29 5.54
N GLY A 106 13.62 7.66 4.69
CA GLY A 106 12.78 8.38 3.73
C GLY A 106 13.54 9.00 2.56
N LYS A 107 14.79 8.59 2.32
CA LYS A 107 15.56 9.07 1.16
C LYS A 107 14.98 8.49 -0.11
N VAL A 108 14.32 9.34 -0.89
CA VAL A 108 13.73 8.99 -2.18
C VAL A 108 14.82 9.00 -3.25
N ILE A 109 15.61 7.93 -3.32
CA ILE A 109 16.60 7.70 -4.37
C ILE A 109 16.03 6.63 -5.31
N GLY A 110 15.93 6.92 -6.60
CA GLY A 110 15.39 5.99 -7.60
C GLY A 110 14.67 6.69 -8.74
N LYS A 111 14.39 5.97 -9.82
CA LYS A 111 13.58 6.43 -10.95
C LYS A 111 12.10 6.41 -10.57
N ASN A 112 11.25 7.04 -11.39
CA ASN A 112 9.79 7.04 -11.18
C ASN A 112 9.14 5.67 -11.40
N THR A 113 9.84 4.76 -12.06
CA THR A 113 9.40 3.38 -12.36
C THR A 113 9.86 2.37 -11.30
N ASP A 114 10.68 2.78 -10.34
CA ASP A 114 11.21 1.86 -9.33
C ASP A 114 10.18 1.65 -8.22
N ILE A 115 10.08 0.43 -7.73
CA ILE A 115 9.28 0.11 -6.55
C ILE A 115 10.06 0.53 -5.32
N ARG A 116 9.48 1.35 -4.44
CA ARG A 116 10.20 1.92 -3.30
C ARG A 116 9.74 1.28 -1.99
N VAL A 117 10.69 0.84 -1.17
CA VAL A 117 10.42 0.29 0.16
C VAL A 117 10.88 1.29 1.21
N PHE A 118 9.98 1.68 2.11
CA PHE A 118 10.31 2.62 3.18
C PHE A 118 9.50 2.35 4.43
N ASN A 119 10.00 2.87 5.55
CA ASN A 119 9.28 2.86 6.81
C ASN A 119 8.06 3.79 6.74
N ILE A 120 6.94 3.31 7.29
CA ILE A 120 5.68 4.05 7.40
C ILE A 120 5.80 5.42 8.09
N LYS A 121 6.87 5.66 8.85
CA LYS A 121 7.16 6.97 9.46
C LYS A 121 7.55 8.06 8.45
N HIS A 122 8.04 7.69 7.27
CA HIS A 122 8.62 8.62 6.29
C HIS A 122 7.73 8.91 5.06
N ILE A 123 6.42 8.64 5.16
CA ILE A 123 5.49 8.66 4.00
C ILE A 123 4.84 10.03 3.72
N LYS A 124 5.17 11.06 4.50
CA LYS A 124 4.54 12.38 4.39
C LYS A 124 4.98 13.09 3.12
N GLY A 125 4.01 13.64 2.37
CA GLY A 125 4.28 14.43 1.16
C GLY A 125 4.66 13.59 -0.07
N LEU A 126 4.57 12.26 0.02
CA LEU A 126 4.75 11.36 -1.11
C LEU A 126 3.38 10.92 -1.66
N GLU A 127 3.31 10.52 -2.92
CA GLU A 127 2.08 10.01 -3.53
C GLU A 127 2.44 8.94 -4.56
N PHE A 128 1.66 7.86 -4.61
CA PHE A 128 1.92 6.70 -5.46
C PHE A 128 0.62 6.22 -6.10
N GLU A 129 0.74 5.63 -7.29
CA GLU A 129 -0.39 4.99 -7.95
C GLU A 129 -0.84 3.75 -7.16
N ALA A 130 0.13 3.01 -6.63
CA ALA A 130 -0.09 1.82 -5.82
C ALA A 130 0.68 1.87 -4.49
N VAL A 131 0.04 1.44 -3.41
CA VAL A 131 0.67 1.32 -2.08
C VAL A 131 0.39 -0.05 -1.46
N PHE A 132 1.40 -0.63 -0.82
CA PHE A 132 1.27 -1.83 0.00
C PHE A 132 1.63 -1.55 1.46
N PHE A 133 0.75 -1.87 2.40
CA PHE A 133 1.04 -1.84 3.84
C PHE A 133 1.42 -3.21 4.35
N ILE A 134 2.58 -3.33 4.98
CA ILE A 134 3.06 -4.61 5.52
C ILE A 134 2.71 -4.72 7.00
N SER A 135 2.06 -5.82 7.36
CA SER A 135 1.78 -6.25 8.74
C SER A 135 1.15 -5.15 9.62
N ILE A 136 0.02 -4.59 9.18
CA ILE A 136 -0.65 -3.46 9.87
C ILE A 136 -1.16 -3.79 11.26
N ASP A 137 -1.38 -5.07 11.54
CA ASP A 137 -1.73 -5.58 12.87
C ASP A 137 -0.57 -5.45 13.86
N SER A 138 0.66 -5.63 13.39
CA SER A 138 1.86 -5.33 14.17
C SER A 138 2.00 -3.83 14.46
N LEU A 139 1.64 -2.96 13.50
CA LEU A 139 1.60 -1.51 13.72
C LEU A 139 0.60 -1.13 14.82
N THR A 140 -0.57 -1.75 14.82
CA THR A 140 -1.61 -1.51 15.83
C THR A 140 -1.12 -1.84 17.24
N GLN A 141 -0.32 -2.89 17.37
CA GLN A 141 0.27 -3.30 18.66
C GLN A 141 1.42 -2.38 19.08
N ARG A 142 2.29 -1.98 18.16
CA ARG A 142 3.47 -1.14 18.44
C ARG A 142 3.10 0.33 18.69
N LEU A 143 2.17 0.90 17.93
CA LEU A 143 1.82 2.32 17.93
C LEU A 143 0.28 2.54 17.96
N PRO A 144 -0.43 2.04 18.99
CA PRO A 144 -1.90 2.03 19.01
C PRO A 144 -2.55 3.43 18.91
N SER A 145 -1.88 4.45 19.47
CA SER A 145 -2.39 5.83 19.49
C SER A 145 -2.20 6.59 18.17
N ILE A 146 -1.32 6.12 17.28
CA ILE A 146 -1.02 6.77 15.99
C ILE A 146 -1.45 5.88 14.81
N PHE A 147 -1.89 4.64 15.09
CA PHE A 147 -2.34 3.68 14.08
C PHE A 147 -3.35 4.30 13.10
N ASP A 148 -4.42 4.91 13.62
CA ASP A 148 -5.49 5.48 12.79
C ASP A 148 -4.95 6.59 11.88
N LYS A 149 -4.01 7.41 12.39
CA LYS A 149 -3.34 8.46 11.61
C LYS A 149 -2.43 7.89 10.54
N TYR A 150 -1.62 6.88 10.86
CA TYR A 150 -0.72 6.27 9.88
C TYR A 150 -1.46 5.51 8.81
N LEU A 151 -2.50 4.78 9.20
CA LEU A 151 -3.36 4.07 8.26
C LEU A 151 -4.12 5.07 7.38
N TYR A 152 -4.71 6.12 7.94
CA TYR A 152 -5.38 7.16 7.17
C TYR A 152 -4.42 7.84 6.17
N VAL A 153 -3.30 8.39 6.67
CA VAL A 153 -2.29 9.03 5.82
C VAL A 153 -1.86 8.06 4.75
N GLY A 154 -1.62 6.81 5.14
CA GLY A 154 -1.18 5.76 4.27
C GLY A 154 -2.14 5.40 3.14
N VAL A 155 -3.41 5.15 3.44
CA VAL A 155 -4.45 4.86 2.44
C VAL A 155 -4.57 6.04 1.47
N THR A 156 -4.51 7.28 1.96
CA THR A 156 -4.54 8.48 1.09
C THR A 156 -3.28 8.67 0.23
N ARG A 157 -2.20 7.90 0.44
CA ARG A 157 -1.04 7.90 -0.46
C ARG A 157 -1.25 7.05 -1.71
N ALA A 158 -2.25 6.17 -1.72
CA ALA A 158 -2.62 5.34 -2.87
C ALA A 158 -3.68 6.05 -3.72
N ALA A 159 -3.36 6.28 -5.00
CA ALA A 159 -4.33 6.80 -5.96
C ALA A 159 -5.33 5.72 -6.40
N THR A 160 -4.85 4.53 -6.76
CA THR A 160 -5.68 3.50 -7.42
C THR A 160 -5.61 2.14 -6.73
N TYR A 161 -4.41 1.65 -6.45
CA TYR A 161 -4.22 0.29 -5.92
C TYR A 161 -3.74 0.33 -4.46
N LEU A 162 -4.41 -0.42 -3.61
CA LEU A 162 -4.02 -0.58 -2.21
C LEU A 162 -3.96 -2.05 -1.85
N GLY A 163 -2.81 -2.50 -1.37
CA GLY A 163 -2.67 -3.79 -0.70
C GLY A 163 -2.37 -3.63 0.77
N ILE A 164 -2.93 -4.51 1.58
CA ILE A 164 -2.70 -4.56 3.03
C ILE A 164 -2.34 -5.99 3.41
N THR A 165 -1.34 -6.17 4.25
CA THR A 165 -1.01 -7.46 4.84
C THR A 165 -1.10 -7.43 6.37
N CYS A 166 -1.40 -8.59 6.95
CA CYS A 166 -1.45 -8.81 8.39
C CYS A 166 -0.69 -10.09 8.75
N ASN A 167 0.07 -10.06 9.84
CA ASN A 167 0.74 -11.26 10.35
C ASN A 167 -0.25 -12.28 10.90
N LYS A 168 -1.37 -11.83 11.47
CA LYS A 168 -2.46 -12.66 11.98
C LYS A 168 -3.75 -12.35 11.26
N SER A 169 -4.36 -11.22 11.56
CA SER A 169 -5.66 -10.82 11.04
C SER A 169 -5.79 -9.30 10.98
N LEU A 170 -6.77 -8.84 10.23
CA LEU A 170 -7.16 -7.45 10.14
C LEU A 170 -7.44 -6.89 11.56
N PRO A 171 -6.94 -5.69 11.91
CA PRO A 171 -7.17 -5.10 13.22
C PRO A 171 -8.66 -4.85 13.48
N GLN A 172 -9.12 -5.12 14.71
CA GLN A 172 -10.52 -4.95 15.12
C GLN A 172 -11.09 -3.57 14.77
N LYS A 173 -10.26 -2.52 14.87
CA LYS A 173 -10.61 -1.13 14.56
C LYS A 173 -11.10 -0.92 13.12
N ILE A 174 -10.66 -1.75 12.18
CA ILE A 174 -11.03 -1.66 10.76
C ILE A 174 -11.74 -2.93 10.26
N GLU A 175 -12.11 -3.82 11.16
CA GLU A 175 -12.77 -5.09 10.82
C GLU A 175 -14.10 -4.87 10.08
N HIS A 176 -14.81 -3.76 10.37
CA HIS A 176 -16.04 -3.37 9.68
C HIS A 176 -15.84 -3.10 8.18
N SER A 177 -14.62 -2.78 7.74
CA SER A 177 -14.29 -2.55 6.34
C SER A 177 -13.82 -3.83 5.61
N ARG A 178 -13.75 -5.00 6.28
CA ARG A 178 -13.33 -6.28 5.69
C ARG A 178 -14.01 -6.60 4.36
N LYS A 179 -15.32 -6.35 4.27
CA LYS A 179 -16.13 -6.61 3.07
C LYS A 179 -15.72 -5.78 1.85
N MET A 180 -14.90 -4.75 2.03
CA MET A 180 -14.38 -3.92 0.95
C MET A 180 -13.13 -4.53 0.30
N PHE A 181 -12.49 -5.50 0.95
CA PHE A 181 -11.28 -6.14 0.44
C PHE A 181 -11.60 -7.32 -0.47
N VAL A 182 -10.77 -7.51 -1.48
CA VAL A 182 -10.77 -8.66 -2.38
C VAL A 182 -9.46 -9.44 -2.26
N GLU A 183 -9.42 -10.68 -2.79
CA GLU A 183 -8.22 -11.53 -2.70
C GLU A 183 -7.12 -11.10 -3.69
N ASP A 184 -7.51 -10.73 -4.91
CA ASP A 184 -6.62 -10.32 -5.98
C ASP A 184 -7.30 -9.39 -7.00
N TRP A 185 -6.51 -8.84 -7.92
CA TRP A 185 -7.01 -7.96 -8.96
C TRP A 185 -7.18 -8.63 -10.33
N LYS A 186 -7.18 -9.97 -10.40
CA LYS A 186 -7.17 -10.68 -11.70
C LYS A 186 -8.40 -10.43 -12.57
N ASN A 187 -9.51 -10.00 -11.96
CA ASN A 187 -10.79 -9.80 -12.63
C ASN A 187 -11.09 -8.34 -13.00
N PHE A 188 -10.16 -7.41 -12.78
CA PHE A 188 -10.32 -6.02 -13.19
C PHE A 188 -9.64 -5.80 -14.55
N ASN A 189 -10.37 -6.06 -15.62
CA ASN A 189 -10.02 -5.71 -17.00
C ASN A 189 -11.18 -4.96 -17.66
#